data_AF-A0A8C1VBX4-F1
#
_entry.id   AF-A0A8C1VBX4-F1
#
_cell.length_a   1.000
_cell.length_b   1.000
_cell.length_c   1.000
_cell.angle_alpha   90.00
_cell.angle_beta   90.00
_cell.angle_gamma   90.00
#
_symmetry.space_group_name_H-M   'P 1'
#
loop_
_entity.id
_entity.type
_entity.pdbx_description
1 polymer ?
#
loop_
_entity_poly.entity_id
_entity_poly.type
_entity_poly.pdbx_seq_one_letter_code
_entity_poly.pdbx_strand_id
1 'polypeptide(L)'
;LSEPAEQCYRDSGAQYRGVVNVTVSGSSCLPWNSDLLFTELTVETVHSAARRGLGEHAFCRNPDQDKLPWCYTMTERAVSWEYCDIKPCSKPARQ
;
A
#
# COMPACT_ATOMS: atom_id res chain seq x y z
N LEU A 1 19.68 6.61 13.28
CA LEU A 1 18.94 7.76 12.73
C LEU A 1 18.11 7.20 11.58
N SER A 2 16.85 6.85 11.84
CA SER A 2 15.96 6.31 10.80
C SER A 2 15.59 7.44 9.86
N GLU A 3 15.95 7.31 8.59
CA GLU A 3 15.47 8.16 7.47
C GLU A 3 13.99 8.50 7.69
N PRO A 4 13.58 9.78 7.51
CA PRO A 4 12.16 10.10 7.55
C PRO A 4 11.48 9.25 6.48
N ALA A 5 10.66 8.30 6.91
CA ALA A 5 9.91 7.44 6.01
C ALA A 5 9.27 8.32 4.94
N GLU A 6 9.46 8.00 3.65
CA GLU A 6 8.93 8.81 2.55
C GLU A 6 7.47 9.16 2.82
N GLN A 7 7.22 10.42 3.17
CA GLN A 7 5.91 10.87 3.67
C GLN A 7 4.94 11.17 2.52
N CYS A 8 5.43 11.15 1.28
CA CYS A 8 4.71 11.49 0.07
C CYS A 8 5.06 10.52 -1.06
N TYR A 9 4.19 10.39 -2.06
CA TYR A 9 4.46 9.56 -3.24
C TYR A 9 4.75 10.44 -4.48
N ARG A 10 5.56 9.92 -5.41
CA ARG A 10 5.83 10.54 -6.71
C ARG A 10 5.14 9.74 -7.82
N ASP A 11 4.73 10.41 -8.89
CA ASP A 11 4.04 9.80 -10.03
C ASP A 11 2.84 8.94 -9.59
N SER A 12 2.86 7.63 -9.82
CA SER A 12 1.84 6.69 -9.34
C SER A 12 2.15 6.07 -7.96
N GLY A 13 3.33 6.35 -7.41
CA GLY A 13 3.79 5.76 -6.15
C GLY A 13 4.27 4.32 -6.27
N ALA A 14 4.55 3.81 -7.49
CA ALA A 14 5.15 2.48 -7.69
C ALA A 14 6.47 2.28 -6.89
N GLN A 15 7.24 3.34 -6.75
CA GLN A 15 8.49 3.35 -5.98
C GLN A 15 8.32 3.80 -4.53
N TYR A 16 7.10 4.10 -4.07
CA TYR A 16 6.85 4.54 -2.70
C TYR A 16 7.33 3.48 -1.70
N ARG A 17 8.20 3.87 -0.75
CA ARG A 17 8.71 2.99 0.32
C ARG A 17 8.45 3.52 1.72
N GLY A 18 7.55 4.49 1.86
CA GLY A 18 7.12 5.00 3.16
C GLY A 18 6.33 4.00 4.00
N VAL A 19 5.90 4.44 5.18
CA VAL A 19 5.29 3.60 6.24
C VAL A 19 3.80 3.90 6.49
N VAL A 20 3.16 4.69 5.63
CA VAL A 20 1.72 4.95 5.74
C VAL A 20 0.95 3.63 5.57
N ASN A 21 -0.05 3.41 6.42
CA ASN A 21 -0.86 2.19 6.50
C ASN A 21 -2.35 2.50 6.76
N VAL A 22 -2.82 3.67 6.34
CA VAL A 22 -4.20 4.13 6.50
C VAL A 22 -4.75 4.58 5.16
N THR A 23 -6.00 4.22 4.88
CA THR A 23 -6.71 4.53 3.65
C THR A 23 -7.37 5.89 3.67
N VAL A 24 -7.84 6.36 2.51
CA VAL A 24 -8.56 7.65 2.42
C VAL A 24 -9.86 7.68 3.24
N SER A 25 -10.53 6.54 3.41
CA SER A 25 -11.67 6.40 4.34
C SER A 25 -11.28 6.34 5.82
N GLY A 26 -9.99 6.25 6.14
CA GLY A 26 -9.48 6.06 7.51
C GLY A 26 -9.38 4.60 7.94
N SER A 27 -9.56 3.64 7.03
CA SER A 27 -9.44 2.21 7.34
C SER A 27 -7.97 1.82 7.52
N SER A 28 -7.70 0.90 8.45
CA SER A 28 -6.35 0.37 8.67
C SER A 28 -6.01 -0.70 7.63
N CYS A 29 -4.80 -0.62 7.07
CA CYS A 29 -4.29 -1.61 6.13
C CYS A 29 -4.00 -2.95 6.80
N LEU A 30 -4.20 -4.04 6.07
CA LEU A 30 -3.77 -5.39 6.42
C LEU A 30 -2.32 -5.63 5.96
N PRO A 31 -1.55 -6.46 6.69
CA PRO A 31 -0.28 -6.99 6.19
C PRO A 31 -0.46 -7.72 4.86
N TRP A 32 0.47 -7.52 3.93
CA TRP A 32 0.39 -8.11 2.59
C TRP A 32 0.51 -9.65 2.57
N ASN A 33 0.99 -10.23 3.67
CA ASN A 33 1.05 -11.67 3.89
C ASN A 33 0.01 -12.16 4.92
N SER A 34 -1.01 -11.37 5.24
CA SER A 34 -2.05 -11.79 6.18
C SER A 34 -2.77 -13.05 5.70
N ASP A 35 -2.96 -14.03 6.58
CA ASP A 35 -3.69 -15.28 6.32
C ASP A 35 -5.12 -15.03 5.78
N LEU A 36 -5.71 -13.88 6.14
CA LEU A 36 -7.02 -13.43 5.66
C LEU A 36 -7.01 -13.21 4.14
N LEU A 37 -5.90 -12.73 3.58
CA LEU A 37 -5.74 -12.55 2.14
C LEU A 37 -5.64 -13.89 1.42
N PHE A 38 -4.98 -14.88 2.01
CA PHE A 38 -4.90 -16.23 1.45
C PHE A 38 -6.24 -16.97 1.46
N THR A 39 -7.13 -16.59 2.39
CA THR A 39 -8.46 -17.19 2.51
C THR A 39 -9.44 -16.60 1.49
N GLU A 40 -9.37 -15.29 1.24
CA GLU A 40 -10.34 -14.56 0.40
C GLU A 40 -9.84 -14.27 -1.03
N LEU A 41 -8.53 -14.21 -1.27
CA LEU A 41 -7.94 -13.92 -2.58
C LEU A 41 -7.32 -15.16 -3.23
N THR A 42 -7.04 -15.06 -4.54
CA THR A 42 -6.34 -16.13 -5.24
C THR A 42 -4.89 -16.24 -4.76
N VAL A 43 -4.41 -17.49 -4.63
CA VAL A 43 -3.01 -17.77 -4.22
C VAL A 43 -2.01 -17.04 -5.10
N GLU A 44 -2.27 -16.90 -6.40
CA GLU A 44 -1.41 -16.18 -7.34
C GLU A 44 -1.29 -14.69 -6.98
N THR A 45 -2.38 -14.04 -6.57
CA THR A 45 -2.39 -12.63 -6.15
C THR A 45 -1.46 -12.45 -4.97
N VAL A 46 -1.61 -13.27 -3.93
CA VAL A 46 -0.81 -13.17 -2.70
C VAL A 46 0.66 -13.55 -2.95
N HIS A 47 0.94 -14.59 -3.73
CA HIS A 47 2.31 -14.95 -4.11
C HIS A 47 2.99 -13.88 -4.96
N SER A 48 2.23 -13.20 -5.83
CA SER A 48 2.78 -12.11 -6.63
C SER A 48 3.17 -10.91 -5.77
N ALA A 49 2.39 -10.62 -4.72
CA ALA A 49 2.69 -9.59 -3.75
C ALA A 49 3.97 -9.94 -2.96
N ALA A 50 4.04 -11.15 -2.40
CA ALA A 50 5.23 -11.65 -1.68
C ALA A 50 6.51 -11.58 -2.54
N ARG A 51 6.44 -12.01 -3.81
CA ARG A 51 7.57 -11.93 -4.76
C ARG A 51 8.00 -10.50 -5.08
N ARG A 52 7.13 -9.50 -4.93
CA ARG A 52 7.44 -8.07 -5.14
C ARG A 52 7.94 -7.38 -3.86
N GLY A 53 8.26 -8.16 -2.81
CA GLY A 53 8.75 -7.62 -1.53
C GLY A 53 7.65 -7.06 -0.63
N LEU A 54 6.39 -7.40 -0.91
CA LEU A 54 5.26 -7.10 -0.04
C LEU A 54 5.16 -8.22 1.00
N GLY A 55 5.73 -7.97 2.19
CA GLY A 55 5.86 -8.96 3.26
C GLY A 55 4.94 -8.68 4.45
N GLU A 56 5.52 -8.81 5.66
CA GLU A 56 4.82 -8.71 6.95
C GLU A 56 4.30 -7.31 7.33
N HIS A 57 4.60 -6.29 6.52
CA HIS A 57 4.17 -4.93 6.81
C HIS A 57 2.78 -4.63 6.23
N ALA A 58 2.06 -3.71 6.85
CA ALA A 58 0.79 -3.18 6.35
C ALA A 58 0.95 -1.87 5.55
N PHE A 59 2.16 -1.53 5.11
CA PHE A 59 2.40 -0.27 4.43
C PHE A 59 1.83 -0.25 3.01
N CYS A 60 1.28 0.90 2.63
CA CYS A 60 0.73 1.18 1.33
C CYS A 60 1.75 1.03 0.22
N ARG A 61 1.38 0.35 -0.86
CA ARG A 61 2.26 0.06 -1.99
C ARG A 61 1.45 0.08 -3.28
N ASN A 62 2.15 0.21 -4.40
CA ASN A 62 1.54 0.13 -5.73
C ASN A 62 2.29 -0.94 -6.54
N PRO A 63 2.08 -2.23 -6.24
CA PRO A 63 2.81 -3.31 -6.89
C PRO A 63 2.40 -3.49 -8.36
N ASP A 64 1.16 -3.18 -8.71
CA ASP A 64 0.50 -3.46 -9.98
C ASP A 64 0.51 -2.27 -10.95
N GLN A 65 1.17 -1.17 -10.58
CA GLN A 65 1.24 0.07 -11.37
C GLN A 65 -0.15 0.71 -11.59
N ASP A 66 -1.04 0.58 -10.61
CA ASP A 66 -2.28 1.35 -10.55
C ASP A 66 -1.98 2.84 -10.36
N LYS A 67 -3.02 3.67 -10.17
CA LYS A 67 -2.93 5.13 -10.12
C LYS A 67 -2.20 5.64 -8.88
N LEU A 68 -2.36 4.97 -7.74
CA LEU A 68 -1.87 5.42 -6.44
C LEU A 68 -1.47 4.22 -5.57
N PRO A 69 -0.64 4.41 -4.52
CA PRO A 69 -0.45 3.37 -3.52
C PRO A 69 -1.77 3.04 -2.81
N TRP A 70 -1.98 1.74 -2.63
CA TRP A 70 -3.16 1.16 -1.99
C TRP A 70 -2.73 0.07 -1.00
N CYS A 71 -3.69 -0.46 -0.29
CA CYS A 71 -3.52 -1.64 0.55
C CYS A 71 -4.82 -2.43 0.66
N TYR A 72 -4.73 -3.66 1.16
CA TYR A 72 -5.92 -4.42 1.53
C TYR A 72 -6.46 -3.95 2.87
N THR A 73 -7.78 -4.00 3.04
CA THR A 73 -8.50 -3.66 4.27
C THR A 73 -9.50 -4.76 4.62
N MET A 74 -10.05 -4.68 5.84
CA MET A 74 -11.14 -5.52 6.27
C MET A 74 -12.39 -4.65 6.46
N THR A 75 -13.37 -4.80 5.57
CA THR A 75 -14.62 -4.03 5.59
C THR A 75 -15.79 -5.01 5.71
N GLU A 76 -16.67 -4.81 6.70
CA GLU A 76 -17.86 -5.64 6.91
C GLU A 76 -17.60 -7.17 6.93
N ARG A 77 -16.43 -7.58 7.46
CA ARG A 77 -15.94 -8.97 7.53
C ARG A 77 -15.52 -9.59 6.18
N ALA A 78 -15.31 -8.78 5.15
CA ALA A 78 -14.72 -9.21 3.89
C ALA A 78 -13.41 -8.46 3.63
N VAL A 79 -12.46 -9.13 2.98
CA VAL A 79 -11.25 -8.49 2.46
C VAL A 79 -11.65 -7.59 1.29
N SER A 80 -11.21 -6.33 1.37
CA SER A 80 -11.33 -5.36 0.29
C SER A 80 -9.98 -4.67 0.08
N TRP A 81 -9.93 -3.66 -0.78
CA TRP A 81 -8.76 -2.81 -0.97
C TRP A 81 -9.19 -1.35 -1.16
N GLU A 82 -8.29 -0.43 -0.84
CA GLU A 82 -8.54 1.00 -1.00
C GLU A 82 -7.22 1.77 -1.17
N TYR A 83 -7.29 2.92 -1.87
CA TYR A 83 -6.17 3.84 -1.94
C TYR A 83 -5.82 4.44 -0.58
N CYS A 84 -4.52 4.68 -0.41
CA CYS A 84 -3.99 5.21 0.84
C CYS A 84 -4.05 6.73 0.91
N ASP A 85 -4.20 7.25 2.14
CA ASP A 85 -4.11 8.69 2.40
C ASP A 85 -2.65 9.15 2.44
N ILE A 86 -2.02 9.17 1.27
CA ILE A 86 -0.66 9.66 1.07
C ILE A 86 -0.74 10.89 0.19
N LYS A 87 -0.05 11.95 0.58
CA LYS A 87 0.00 13.17 -0.24
C LYS A 87 0.99 13.01 -1.40
N PRO A 88 0.70 13.57 -2.59
CA PRO A 88 1.70 13.64 -3.64
C PRO A 88 2.85 14.55 -3.20
N CYS A 89 4.09 14.16 -3.53
CA CYS A 89 5.24 15.01 -3.26
C CYS A 89 5.11 16.31 -4.06
N SER A 90 5.34 17.45 -3.41
CA SER A 90 5.43 18.73 -4.11
C SER A 90 6.50 18.61 -5.19
N LYS A 91 6.13 18.90 -6.45
CA LYS A 91 7.13 19.14 -7.48
C LYS A 91 7.94 20.35 -7.01
N PRO A 92 9.29 20.31 -7.04
CA PRO A 92 10.04 21.53 -6.80
C PRO A 92 9.53 22.57 -7.78
N ALA A 93 9.15 23.75 -7.25
CA ALA A 93 8.79 24.87 -8.11
C ALA A 93 9.98 25.09 -9.05
N ARG A 94 9.74 24.96 -10.36
CA ARG A 94 10.72 25.42 -11.35
C ARG A 94 10.88 26.91 -11.11
N GLN A 95 12.02 27.31 -10.54
CA GLN A 95 12.51 28.67 -10.64
C GLN A 95 13.03 28.87 -12.06
#